data_AF-T0ZP40-F1
#
_entry.id   AF-T0ZP40-F1
#
_cell.length_a   1.000
_cell.length_b   1.000
_cell.length_c   1.000
_cell.angle_alpha   90.00
_cell.angle_beta   90.00
_cell.angle_gamma   90.00
#
_symmetry.space_group_name_H-M   'P 1'
#
loop_
_entity.id
_entity.type
_entity.pdbx_description
1 polymer ?
#
loop_
_entity_poly.entity_id
_entity_poly.type
_entity_poly.pdbx_seq_one_letter_code
_entity_poly.pdbx_strand_id
1 'polypeptide(L)'
;MMQVSDAQIVALSATIGNDQELADWLRAKLVKSDYRPVKLQKGVLEGSKIYHWENGAIGEFALKGSSKTPEFRLVEDTLAQNKQLIIFYSTRRNAESGASKIASMLSGKLSDDEKKRLDQVSQSILSALEKPTSQCAKLALCASSGVAFHHSGLVNVQRAMVEDAFKKG
;
A
#
# COMPACT_ATOMS: atom_id res chain seq x y z
N MET A 1 -28.69 -26.72 -22.01
CA MET A 1 -28.04 -25.71 -21.13
C MET A 1 -28.88 -25.64 -19.86
N MET A 2 -28.31 -26.00 -18.71
CA MET A 2 -29.07 -25.98 -17.44
C MET A 2 -29.06 -24.55 -16.90
N GLN A 3 -30.17 -23.83 -17.05
CA GLN A 3 -30.37 -22.55 -16.38
C GLN A 3 -30.63 -22.84 -14.90
N VAL A 4 -29.77 -22.33 -14.03
CA VAL A 4 -30.03 -22.34 -12.58
C VAL A 4 -31.00 -21.19 -12.31
N SER A 5 -32.31 -21.49 -12.25
CA SER A 5 -33.36 -20.48 -12.22
C SER A 5 -33.56 -19.78 -10.86
N ASP A 6 -32.97 -20.28 -9.77
CA ASP A 6 -33.32 -19.87 -8.41
C ASP A 6 -32.11 -19.78 -7.45
N ALA A 7 -30.95 -19.34 -7.93
CA ALA A 7 -29.79 -19.16 -7.07
C ALA A 7 -29.96 -17.95 -6.12
N GLN A 8 -29.63 -18.12 -4.84
CA GLN A 8 -29.54 -17.01 -3.90
C GLN A 8 -28.33 -16.13 -4.26
N ILE A 9 -28.57 -14.84 -4.50
CA ILE A 9 -27.52 -13.86 -4.77
C ILE A 9 -27.14 -13.15 -3.47
N VAL A 10 -25.84 -13.15 -3.17
CA VAL A 10 -25.24 -12.34 -2.11
C VAL A 10 -24.20 -11.44 -2.76
N ALA A 11 -24.42 -10.12 -2.70
CA ALA A 11 -23.54 -9.12 -3.31
C ALA A 11 -22.79 -8.32 -2.23
N LEU A 12 -21.47 -8.25 -2.34
CA LEU A 12 -20.60 -7.45 -1.48
C LEU A 12 -20.03 -6.29 -2.29
N SER A 13 -20.27 -5.05 -1.83
CA SER A 13 -19.84 -3.83 -2.52
C SER A 13 -19.13 -2.88 -1.58
N ALA A 14 -18.30 -2.00 -2.13
CA ALA A 14 -17.91 -0.77 -1.47
C ALA A 14 -19.10 0.21 -1.39
N THR A 15 -18.97 1.28 -0.60
CA THR A 15 -19.97 2.36 -0.53
C THR A 15 -20.13 3.02 -1.90
N ILE A 16 -21.34 3.00 -2.45
CA ILE A 16 -21.71 3.61 -3.73
C ILE A 16 -22.96 4.49 -3.55
N GLY A 17 -23.14 5.49 -4.40
CA GLY A 17 -24.25 6.45 -4.27
C GLY A 17 -25.63 5.89 -4.61
N ASN A 18 -25.70 4.84 -5.44
CA ASN A 18 -26.92 4.22 -5.94
C ASN A 18 -27.13 2.78 -5.44
N ASP A 19 -26.64 2.49 -4.23
CA ASP A 19 -26.75 1.18 -3.59
C ASP A 19 -28.19 0.66 -3.45
N GLN A 20 -29.16 1.53 -3.24
CA GLN A 20 -30.59 1.16 -3.19
C GLN A 20 -31.10 0.68 -4.55
N GLU A 21 -30.77 1.39 -5.62
CA GLU A 21 -31.15 1.00 -6.99
C GLU A 21 -30.59 -0.38 -7.34
N LEU A 22 -29.34 -0.65 -6.96
CA LEU A 22 -28.71 -1.95 -7.19
C LEU A 22 -29.39 -3.07 -6.37
N ALA A 23 -29.75 -2.80 -5.12
CA ALA A 23 -30.46 -3.76 -4.28
C ALA A 23 -31.85 -4.08 -4.85
N ASP A 24 -32.58 -3.07 -5.30
CA ASP A 24 -33.91 -3.22 -5.89
C ASP A 24 -33.85 -4.02 -7.20
N TRP A 25 -32.86 -3.73 -8.05
CA TRP A 25 -32.62 -4.47 -9.29
C TRP A 25 -32.33 -5.96 -9.02
N LEU A 26 -31.54 -6.26 -7.99
CA LEU A 26 -31.24 -7.62 -7.56
C LEU A 26 -32.37 -8.28 -6.74
N ARG A 27 -33.44 -7.54 -6.41
CA ARG A 27 -34.49 -7.94 -5.46
C ARG A 27 -33.89 -8.41 -4.12
N ALA A 28 -32.83 -7.75 -3.68
CA ALA A 28 -32.05 -8.09 -2.50
C ALA A 28 -32.32 -7.14 -1.34
N LYS A 29 -32.17 -7.63 -0.11
CA LYS A 29 -32.17 -6.77 1.08
C LYS A 29 -30.83 -6.03 1.16
N LEU A 30 -30.89 -4.70 1.22
CA LEU A 30 -29.71 -3.86 1.40
C LEU A 30 -29.25 -3.81 2.86
N VAL A 31 -27.95 -4.00 3.07
CA VAL A 31 -27.28 -3.81 4.36
C VAL A 31 -26.21 -2.74 4.18
N LYS A 32 -26.42 -1.56 4.77
CA LYS A 32 -25.44 -0.46 4.78
C LYS A 32 -24.78 -0.36 6.14
N SER A 33 -23.48 -0.10 6.17
CA SER A 33 -22.74 0.17 7.39
C SER A 33 -21.49 0.99 7.10
N ASP A 34 -21.29 2.05 7.87
CA ASP A 34 -20.03 2.83 7.88
C ASP A 34 -19.06 2.33 8.96
N TYR A 35 -19.39 1.22 9.63
CA TYR A 35 -18.57 0.65 10.69
C TYR A 35 -17.17 0.27 10.18
N ARG A 36 -16.14 0.68 10.94
CA ARG A 36 -14.76 0.25 10.74
C ARG A 36 -14.14 -0.14 12.08
N PRO A 37 -13.43 -1.28 12.16
CA PRO A 37 -12.78 -1.70 13.40
C PRO A 37 -11.63 -0.77 13.81
N VAL A 38 -11.04 -0.05 12.86
CA VAL A 38 -9.99 0.95 13.09
C VAL A 38 -10.45 2.28 12.54
N LYS A 39 -10.34 3.35 13.33
CA LYS A 39 -10.68 4.72 12.92
C LYS A 39 -9.82 5.12 11.72
N LEU A 40 -10.48 5.54 10.65
CA LEU A 40 -9.82 6.11 9.47
C LEU A 40 -9.76 7.63 9.61
N GLN A 41 -8.56 8.18 9.75
CA GLN A 41 -8.33 9.62 9.64
C GLN A 41 -7.91 9.96 8.20
N LYS A 42 -8.55 10.98 7.63
CA LYS A 42 -8.27 11.49 6.29
C LYS A 42 -7.71 12.89 6.41
N GLY A 43 -6.69 13.21 5.63
CA GLY A 43 -6.11 14.54 5.62
C GLY A 43 -5.34 14.83 4.34
N VAL A 44 -4.96 16.09 4.20
CA VAL A 44 -4.16 16.64 3.10
C VAL A 44 -2.79 17.02 3.64
N LEU A 45 -1.75 16.45 3.05
CA LEU A 45 -0.37 16.79 3.36
C LEU A 45 0.05 18.04 2.56
N GLU A 46 0.44 19.09 3.27
CA GLU A 46 1.04 20.29 2.70
C GLU A 46 2.27 20.69 3.51
N GLY A 47 3.41 20.86 2.84
CA GLY A 47 4.69 21.14 3.49
C GLY A 47 5.08 20.03 4.47
N SER A 48 5.14 20.36 5.76
CA SER A 48 5.44 19.42 6.85
C SER A 48 4.24 19.14 7.76
N LYS A 49 3.02 19.43 7.30
CA LYS A 49 1.80 19.26 8.09
C LYS A 49 0.73 18.46 7.36
N ILE A 50 -0.01 17.64 8.09
CA ILE A 50 -1.23 17.00 7.61
C ILE A 50 -2.41 17.75 8.21
N TYR A 51 -3.22 18.36 7.35
CA TYR A 51 -4.48 18.98 7.73
C TYR A 51 -5.61 17.96 7.62
N HIS A 52 -6.40 17.79 8.67
CA HIS A 52 -7.51 16.84 8.71
C HIS A 52 -8.79 17.53 9.16
N TRP A 53 -9.92 16.99 8.73
CA TRP A 53 -11.23 17.48 9.14
C TRP A 53 -11.83 16.54 10.17
N GLU A 54 -12.14 17.04 11.36
CA GLU A 54 -12.81 16.28 12.41
C GLU A 54 -13.87 17.17 13.09
N ASN A 55 -15.11 16.67 13.18
CA ASN A 55 -16.23 17.33 13.89
C ASN A 55 -16.49 18.80 13.51
N GLY A 56 -16.27 19.18 12.26
CA GLY A 56 -16.54 20.55 11.79
C GLY A 56 -15.37 21.52 11.97
N ALA A 57 -14.20 21.05 12.42
CA ALA A 57 -13.00 21.85 12.59
C ALA A 57 -11.81 21.25 11.82
N ILE A 58 -10.88 22.13 11.42
CA ILE A 58 -9.59 21.75 10.83
C ILE A 58 -8.61 21.52 11.98
N GLY A 59 -8.08 20.30 12.07
CA GLY A 59 -6.92 19.97 12.90
C GLY A 59 -5.66 19.83 12.06
N GLU A 60 -4.49 19.90 12.70
CA GLU A 60 -3.19 19.69 12.05
C GLU A 60 -2.29 18.73 12.83
N PHE A 61 -1.51 17.94 12.10
CA PHE A 61 -0.42 17.13 12.63
C PHE A 61 0.90 17.56 11.98
N ALA A 62 1.91 17.91 12.77
CA ALA A 62 3.23 18.21 12.26
C ALA A 62 4.05 16.92 12.08
N LEU A 63 4.56 16.69 10.88
CA LEU A 63 5.45 15.56 10.58
C LEU A 63 6.85 15.82 11.12
N LYS A 64 7.43 14.82 11.79
CA LYS A 64 8.85 14.78 12.13
C LYS A 64 9.69 14.43 10.89
N GLY A 65 11.00 14.57 11.01
CA GLY A 65 11.94 14.31 9.92
C GLY A 65 12.54 15.58 9.33
N SER A 66 13.56 15.40 8.50
CA SER A 66 14.43 16.46 7.97
C SER A 66 14.19 16.74 6.49
N SER A 67 13.54 15.83 5.78
CA SER A 67 13.30 15.98 4.35
C SER A 67 12.45 17.22 4.03
N LYS A 68 12.86 17.95 3.00
CA LYS A 68 12.09 19.07 2.42
C LYS A 68 11.00 18.59 1.46
N THR A 69 11.09 17.35 0.97
CA THR A 69 10.07 16.73 0.14
C THR A 69 8.98 16.13 1.04
N PRO A 70 7.71 16.60 0.98
CA PRO A 70 6.65 16.18 1.89
C PRO A 70 6.47 14.66 1.95
N GLU A 71 6.48 13.99 0.81
CA GLU A 71 6.39 12.52 0.68
C GLU A 71 7.48 11.80 1.48
N PHE A 72 8.73 12.23 1.34
CA PHE A 72 9.85 11.61 2.06
C PHE A 72 9.83 11.94 3.55
N ARG A 73 9.36 13.14 3.92
CA ARG A 73 9.17 13.49 5.33
C ARG A 73 8.08 12.62 5.98
N LEU A 74 7.00 12.33 5.26
CA LEU A 74 5.97 11.40 5.71
C LEU A 74 6.53 9.99 5.94
N VAL A 75 7.41 9.53 5.05
CA VAL A 75 8.13 8.26 5.23
C VAL A 75 9.00 8.27 6.49
N GLU A 76 9.80 9.32 6.69
CA GLU A 76 10.64 9.46 7.89
C GLU A 76 9.81 9.45 9.18
N ASP A 77 8.74 10.24 9.23
CA ASP A 77 7.85 10.34 10.38
C ASP A 77 7.15 9.01 10.70
N THR A 78 6.69 8.30 9.67
CA THR A 78 5.98 7.02 9.83
C THR A 78 6.92 5.92 10.33
N LEU A 79 8.13 5.83 9.77
CA LEU A 79 9.10 4.82 10.19
C LEU A 79 9.65 5.10 11.58
N ALA A 80 9.83 6.38 11.96
CA ALA A 80 10.21 6.76 13.32
C ALA A 80 9.17 6.35 14.38
N GLN A 81 7.92 6.11 13.98
CA GLN A 81 6.84 5.59 14.83
C GLN A 81 6.77 4.06 14.84
N ASN A 82 7.72 3.37 14.19
CA ASN A 82 7.71 1.92 13.98
C ASN A 82 6.39 1.46 13.31
N LYS A 83 5.99 2.18 12.26
CA LYS A 83 4.79 1.91 11.45
C LYS A 83 5.17 1.70 9.98
N GLN A 84 4.25 1.07 9.25
CA GLN A 84 4.37 0.84 7.81
C GLN A 84 3.50 1.81 7.03
N LEU A 85 3.81 1.97 5.74
CA LEU A 85 3.09 2.86 4.82
C LEU A 85 2.91 2.22 3.45
N ILE A 86 1.80 2.58 2.78
CA ILE A 86 1.53 2.26 1.38
C ILE A 86 1.38 3.59 0.64
N ILE A 87 2.20 3.80 -0.39
CA ILE A 87 2.14 4.99 -1.26
C ILE A 87 1.57 4.58 -2.62
N PHE A 88 0.48 5.22 -3.01
CA PHE A 88 -0.12 5.02 -4.33
C PHE A 88 0.43 6.04 -5.32
N TYR A 89 1.05 5.55 -6.39
CA TYR A 89 1.47 6.36 -7.53
C TYR A 89 0.56 6.11 -8.73
N SER A 90 0.39 7.13 -9.57
CA SER A 90 -0.48 7.09 -10.75
C SER A 90 0.03 6.20 -11.89
N THR A 91 1.32 5.86 -11.92
CA THR A 91 1.91 5.04 -12.99
C THR A 91 2.88 4.00 -12.44
N ARG A 92 3.06 2.90 -13.17
CA ARG A 92 4.07 1.86 -12.86
C ARG A 92 5.47 2.46 -12.72
N ARG A 93 5.85 3.32 -13.66
CA ARG A 93 7.15 4.01 -13.67
C ARG A 93 7.36 4.87 -12.42
N ASN A 94 6.33 5.60 -11.98
CA ASN A 94 6.43 6.42 -10.78
C ASN A 94 6.51 5.57 -9.52
N ALA A 95 5.78 4.45 -9.45
CA ALA A 95 5.91 3.50 -8.34
C ALA A 95 7.32 2.95 -8.22
N GLU A 96 7.92 2.51 -9.33
CA GLU A 96 9.30 2.03 -9.30
C GLU A 96 10.30 3.15 -8.95
N SER A 97 10.14 4.34 -9.53
CA SER A 97 11.06 5.46 -9.28
C SER A 97 10.96 5.98 -7.84
N GLY A 98 9.75 6.07 -7.30
CA GLY A 98 9.48 6.44 -5.92
C GLY A 98 10.10 5.45 -4.94
N ALA A 99 9.84 4.15 -5.15
CA ALA A 99 10.45 3.08 -4.36
C ALA A 99 11.98 3.15 -4.36
N SER A 100 12.63 3.34 -5.52
CA SER A 100 14.09 3.46 -5.59
C SER A 100 14.62 4.69 -4.84
N LYS A 101 13.95 5.85 -4.92
CA LYS A 101 14.36 7.06 -4.19
C LYS A 101 14.24 6.87 -2.67
N ILE A 102 13.14 6.26 -2.22
CA ILE A 102 12.92 5.97 -0.81
C ILE A 102 13.94 4.93 -0.32
N ALA A 103 14.20 3.87 -1.09
CA ALA A 103 15.21 2.87 -0.77
C ALA A 103 16.60 3.49 -0.57
N SER A 104 17.00 4.41 -1.45
CA SER A 104 18.27 5.15 -1.30
C SER A 104 18.31 6.01 -0.04
N MET A 105 17.19 6.65 0.33
CA MET A 105 17.08 7.46 1.55
C MET A 105 17.17 6.62 2.82
N LEU A 106 16.69 5.37 2.79
CA LEU A 106 16.70 4.44 3.93
C LEU A 106 17.98 3.60 4.01
N SER A 107 18.81 3.63 2.96
CA SER A 107 20.08 2.91 2.94
C SER A 107 20.93 3.27 4.17
N GLY A 108 21.34 2.24 4.93
CA GLY A 108 22.13 2.42 6.15
C GLY A 108 21.35 2.79 7.41
N LYS A 109 20.01 2.91 7.35
CA LYS A 109 19.15 3.13 8.53
C LYS A 109 18.59 1.85 9.15
N LEU A 110 18.85 0.70 8.52
CA LEU A 110 18.42 -0.61 8.96
C LEU A 110 19.39 -1.21 10.00
N SER A 111 18.85 -1.88 11.00
CA SER A 111 19.60 -2.76 11.89
C SER A 111 20.15 -3.97 11.12
N ASP A 112 21.15 -4.65 11.69
CA ASP A 112 21.77 -5.79 11.02
C ASP A 112 20.82 -6.99 10.89
N ASP A 113 19.91 -7.17 11.84
CA ASP A 113 18.85 -8.18 11.77
C ASP A 113 17.84 -7.87 10.66
N GLU A 114 17.42 -6.60 10.53
CA GLU A 114 16.55 -6.17 9.43
C GLU A 114 17.22 -6.39 8.08
N LYS A 115 18.49 -5.98 7.92
CA LYS A 115 19.24 -6.20 6.69
C LYS A 115 19.27 -7.68 6.32
N LYS A 116 19.62 -8.56 7.26
CA LYS A 116 19.68 -10.00 7.01
C LYS A 116 18.33 -10.56 6.56
N ARG A 117 17.23 -10.13 7.20
CA ARG A 117 15.88 -10.56 6.82
C ARG A 117 15.48 -10.03 5.43
N LEU A 118 15.77 -8.77 5.15
CA LEU A 118 15.43 -8.11 3.88
C LEU A 118 16.30 -8.62 2.72
N ASP A 119 17.54 -9.02 2.98
CA ASP A 119 18.40 -9.69 2.01
C ASP A 119 17.83 -11.05 1.60
N GLN A 120 17.24 -11.81 2.54
CA GLN A 120 16.56 -13.06 2.20
C GLN A 120 15.35 -12.83 1.28
N VAL A 121 14.58 -11.78 1.54
CA VAL A 121 13.47 -11.36 0.67
C VAL A 121 13.99 -10.94 -0.71
N SER A 122 15.05 -10.13 -0.74
CA SER A 122 15.71 -9.68 -1.97
C SER A 122 16.19 -10.86 -2.83
N GLN A 123 16.88 -11.84 -2.22
CA GLN A 123 17.34 -13.04 -2.92
C GLN A 123 16.18 -13.90 -3.44
N SER A 124 15.09 -14.00 -2.67
CA SER A 124 13.88 -14.72 -3.10
C SER A 124 13.23 -14.05 -4.31
N ILE A 125 13.21 -12.72 -4.36
CA ILE A 125 12.69 -11.95 -5.49
C ILE A 125 13.56 -12.13 -6.74
N LEU A 126 14.89 -12.18 -6.58
CA LEU A 126 15.83 -12.42 -7.67
C LEU A 126 15.67 -13.83 -8.24
N SER A 127 15.52 -14.84 -7.39
CA SER A 127 15.38 -16.24 -7.81
C SER A 127 13.97 -16.62 -8.28
N ALA A 128 13.01 -15.69 -8.23
CA ALA A 128 11.63 -15.93 -8.63
C ALA A 128 11.45 -16.31 -10.11
N LEU A 129 12.43 -15.98 -10.97
CA LEU A 129 12.48 -16.31 -12.39
C LEU A 129 13.82 -16.95 -12.74
N GLU A 130 13.84 -17.88 -13.70
CA GLU A 130 15.09 -18.51 -14.19
C GLU A 130 16.12 -17.47 -14.67
N LYS A 131 15.65 -16.42 -15.33
CA LYS A 131 16.48 -15.28 -15.78
C LYS A 131 15.90 -13.98 -15.23
N PRO A 132 16.55 -13.37 -14.22
CA PRO A 132 16.08 -12.13 -13.63
C PRO A 132 16.04 -10.99 -14.66
N THR A 133 14.93 -10.27 -14.72
CA THR A 133 14.83 -9.05 -15.54
C THR A 133 15.42 -7.84 -14.81
N SER A 134 15.62 -6.73 -15.51
CA SER A 134 16.01 -5.45 -14.90
C SER A 134 15.01 -4.98 -13.83
N GLN A 135 13.71 -5.25 -14.03
CA GLN A 135 12.68 -4.97 -13.03
C GLN A 135 12.81 -5.86 -11.80
N CYS A 136 13.16 -7.15 -11.96
CA CYS A 136 13.43 -8.05 -10.84
C CYS A 136 14.60 -7.54 -9.99
N ALA A 137 15.70 -7.17 -10.65
CA ALA A 137 16.87 -6.62 -9.98
C ALA A 137 16.55 -5.32 -9.22
N LYS A 138 15.76 -4.43 -9.84
CA LYS A 138 15.33 -3.18 -9.21
C LYS A 138 14.42 -3.43 -8.01
N LEU A 139 13.48 -4.37 -8.10
CA LEU A 139 12.60 -4.73 -6.99
C LEU A 139 13.41 -5.31 -5.83
N ALA A 140 14.33 -6.24 -6.11
CA ALA A 140 15.20 -6.84 -5.11
C ALA A 140 16.09 -5.82 -4.40
N LEU A 141 16.67 -4.86 -5.14
CA LEU A 141 17.45 -3.77 -4.57
C LEU A 141 16.61 -2.86 -3.67
N CYS A 142 15.37 -2.57 -4.04
CA CYS A 142 14.47 -1.83 -3.15
C CYS A 142 14.19 -2.67 -1.89
N ALA A 143 13.90 -3.96 -2.06
CA ALA A 143 13.49 -4.86 -0.98
C ALA A 143 14.59 -5.02 0.08
N SER A 144 15.87 -5.08 -0.32
CA SER A 144 17.00 -5.09 0.64
C SER A 144 17.07 -3.84 1.53
N SER A 145 16.45 -2.74 1.11
CA SER A 145 16.34 -1.49 1.89
C SER A 145 15.00 -1.32 2.61
N GLY A 146 14.16 -2.36 2.67
CA GLY A 146 12.86 -2.32 3.34
C GLY A 146 11.75 -1.63 2.54
N VAL A 147 11.95 -1.45 1.23
CA VAL A 147 11.00 -0.77 0.33
C VAL A 147 10.65 -1.68 -0.83
N ALA A 148 9.41 -1.67 -1.32
CA ALA A 148 9.06 -2.37 -2.54
C ALA A 148 8.11 -1.54 -3.38
N PHE A 149 8.15 -1.73 -4.70
CA PHE A 149 7.08 -1.28 -5.58
C PHE A 149 6.18 -2.47 -5.91
N HIS A 150 4.89 -2.18 -6.12
CA HIS A 150 3.89 -3.19 -6.48
C HIS A 150 3.01 -2.64 -7.59
N HIS A 151 2.87 -3.40 -8.68
CA HIS A 151 1.98 -3.10 -9.79
C HIS A 151 1.77 -4.32 -10.69
N SER A 152 0.83 -4.22 -11.63
CA SER A 152 0.49 -5.28 -12.60
C SER A 152 1.62 -5.70 -13.56
N GLY A 153 2.73 -4.97 -13.63
CA GLY A 153 3.91 -5.38 -14.42
C GLY A 153 4.78 -6.48 -13.77
N LEU A 154 4.65 -6.70 -12.46
CA LEU A 154 5.38 -7.77 -11.76
C LEU A 154 4.73 -9.12 -12.05
N VAL A 155 5.50 -10.21 -12.01
CA VAL A 155 4.92 -11.56 -12.08
C VAL A 155 4.19 -11.91 -10.77
N ASN A 156 3.22 -12.83 -10.84
CA ASN A 156 2.35 -13.17 -9.69
C ASN A 156 3.15 -13.57 -8.45
N VAL A 157 4.20 -14.37 -8.63
CA VAL A 157 5.04 -14.84 -7.52
C VAL A 157 5.75 -13.68 -6.82
N GLN A 158 6.25 -12.68 -7.55
CA GLN A 158 6.90 -11.50 -6.96
C GLN A 158 5.89 -10.62 -6.22
N ARG A 159 4.67 -10.47 -6.74
CA ARG A 159 3.60 -9.73 -6.04
C ARG A 159 3.27 -10.40 -4.70
N ALA A 160 3.12 -11.72 -4.70
CA ALA A 160 2.88 -12.48 -3.48
C ALA A 160 4.02 -12.33 -2.47
N MET A 161 5.28 -12.39 -2.91
CA MET A 161 6.45 -12.16 -2.04
C MET A 161 6.43 -10.78 -1.39
N VAL A 162 6.12 -9.73 -2.16
CA VAL A 162 6.02 -8.34 -1.63
C VAL A 162 4.87 -8.22 -0.63
N GLU A 163 3.70 -8.78 -0.94
CA GLU A 163 2.53 -8.76 -0.06
C GLU A 163 2.79 -9.50 1.25
N ASP A 164 3.43 -10.67 1.20
CA ASP A 164 3.76 -11.46 2.38
C ASP A 164 4.86 -10.82 3.21
N ALA A 165 5.88 -10.23 2.58
CA ALA A 165 6.89 -9.45 3.28
C ALA A 165 6.25 -8.26 4.00
N PHE A 166 5.40 -7.50 3.31
CA PHE A 166 4.71 -6.35 3.91
C PHE A 166 3.82 -6.75 5.10
N LYS A 167 3.09 -7.87 5.03
CA LYS A 167 2.27 -8.37 6.15
C LYS A 167 3.10 -8.76 7.39
N LYS A 168 4.36 -9.18 7.18
CA LYS A 168 5.25 -9.64 8.26
C LYS A 168 6.02 -8.49 8.94
N GLY A 169 5.83 -7.25 8.50
CA GLY A 169 6.62 -6.09 8.95
C GLY A 169 8.02 -6.11 8.38
#